data_AF-A0A3C1M3G2-F1
#
_entry.id   AF-A0A3C1M3G2-F1
#
_cell.length_a   1.000
_cell.length_b   1.000
_cell.length_c   1.000
_cell.angle_alpha   90.00
_cell.angle_beta   90.00
_cell.angle_gamma   90.00
#
_symmetry.space_group_name_H-M   'P 1'
#
loop_
_entity.id
_entity.type
_entity.pdbx_description
1 polymer ?
#
loop_
_entity_poly.entity_id
_entity_poly.type
_entity_poly.pdbx_seq_one_letter_code
_entity_poly.pdbx_strand_id
1 'polypeptide(L)'
;PGRVVILGGGVVGTEAAKIAVGMGAQVQILDINLDRLNYLETLFGSRVELRYSEAMALQELVPRADLVVGAVLVPGKRPPVLIGRDLIRQMKPGSVVLDVAIDQGGSIETLRPTSHAEPTYLAEGVVHIGIPNLPGAVPWTATQALNHSTLPYVLKLADKGRAALTTDPILAGGLNLEQGKIIHPAIREVFPD
;
A
#
# COMPACT_ATOMS: atom_id res chain seq x y z
N PRO A 1 -25.50 0.82 -3.66
CA PRO A 1 -24.17 0.17 -3.87
C PRO A 1 -23.30 0.42 -2.65
N GLY A 2 -22.32 -0.44 -2.37
CA GLY A 2 -21.35 -0.19 -1.28
C GLY A 2 -20.46 1.01 -1.58
N ARG A 3 -20.02 1.71 -0.53
CA ARG A 3 -19.12 2.87 -0.59
C ARG A 3 -17.70 2.48 -0.19
N VAL A 4 -16.76 2.70 -1.09
CA VAL A 4 -15.34 2.38 -0.92
C VAL A 4 -14.53 3.68 -0.91
N VAL A 5 -13.86 3.94 0.20
CA VAL A 5 -12.95 5.07 0.36
C VAL A 5 -11.52 4.57 0.33
N ILE A 6 -10.70 5.12 -0.55
CA ILE A 6 -9.30 4.73 -0.75
C ILE A 6 -8.40 5.90 -0.36
N LEU A 7 -7.50 5.67 0.59
CA LEU A 7 -6.53 6.66 1.05
C LEU A 7 -5.20 6.45 0.34
N GLY A 8 -4.83 7.35 -0.56
CA GLY A 8 -3.64 7.24 -1.41
C GLY A 8 -4.01 6.77 -2.82
N GLY A 9 -3.69 7.59 -3.81
CA GLY A 9 -3.97 7.37 -5.23
C GLY A 9 -2.82 6.73 -6.00
N GLY A 10 -1.77 6.26 -5.34
CA GLY A 10 -0.63 5.58 -5.96
C GLY A 10 -1.00 4.23 -6.62
N VAL A 11 0.01 3.37 -6.87
CA VAL A 11 -0.21 2.08 -7.55
C VAL A 11 -1.27 1.23 -6.83
N VAL A 12 -1.12 1.03 -5.52
CA VAL A 12 -2.05 0.24 -4.70
C VAL A 12 -3.47 0.79 -4.79
N GLY A 13 -3.65 2.09 -4.55
CA GLY A 13 -4.98 2.70 -4.56
C GLY A 13 -5.65 2.69 -5.92
N THR A 14 -4.87 2.83 -7.00
CA THR A 14 -5.37 2.77 -8.37
C THR A 14 -5.91 1.39 -8.71
N GLU A 15 -5.17 0.33 -8.38
CA GLU A 15 -5.61 -1.04 -8.64
C GLU A 15 -6.80 -1.42 -7.74
N ALA A 16 -6.80 -0.99 -6.48
CA ALA A 16 -7.96 -1.15 -5.59
C ALA A 16 -9.22 -0.48 -6.17
N ALA A 17 -9.09 0.73 -6.72
CA ALA A 17 -10.19 1.46 -7.34
C ALA A 17 -10.72 0.75 -8.58
N LYS A 18 -9.86 0.22 -9.46
CA LYS A 18 -10.28 -0.55 -10.64
C LYS A 18 -11.17 -1.74 -10.25
N ILE A 19 -10.75 -2.50 -9.25
CA ILE A 19 -11.53 -3.66 -8.76
C ILE A 19 -12.86 -3.19 -8.16
N ALA A 20 -12.85 -2.19 -7.28
CA ALA A 20 -14.06 -1.68 -6.64
C ALA A 20 -15.07 -1.12 -7.67
N VAL A 21 -14.59 -0.37 -8.68
CA VAL A 21 -15.40 0.13 -9.79
C VAL A 21 -16.01 -1.02 -10.59
N GLY A 22 -15.21 -2.05 -10.92
CA GLY A 22 -15.66 -3.23 -11.65
C GLY A 22 -16.72 -4.04 -10.90
N MET A 23 -16.67 -4.03 -9.56
CA MET A 23 -17.70 -4.62 -8.69
C MET A 23 -18.96 -3.74 -8.52
N GLY A 24 -19.02 -2.57 -9.14
CA GLY A 24 -20.18 -1.67 -9.09
C GLY A 24 -20.25 -0.78 -7.83
N ALA A 25 -19.16 -0.65 -7.07
CA ALA A 25 -19.13 0.20 -5.89
C ALA A 25 -19.12 1.70 -6.25
N GLN A 26 -19.57 2.54 -5.31
CA GLN A 26 -19.26 3.96 -5.30
C GLN A 26 -17.85 4.12 -4.72
N VAL A 27 -16.95 4.76 -5.45
CA VAL A 27 -15.52 4.81 -5.09
C VAL A 27 -15.06 6.26 -4.95
N GLN A 28 -14.42 6.54 -3.83
CA GLN A 28 -13.70 7.79 -3.56
C GLN A 28 -12.20 7.48 -3.44
N ILE A 29 -11.34 8.28 -4.08
CA ILE A 29 -9.89 8.26 -3.85
C ILE A 29 -9.46 9.61 -3.29
N LEU A 30 -8.72 9.59 -2.18
CA LEU A 30 -8.10 10.76 -1.58
C LEU A 30 -6.58 10.73 -1.81
N ASP A 31 -6.01 11.83 -2.30
CA ASP A 31 -4.56 12.00 -2.43
C ASP A 31 -4.17 13.46 -2.14
N ILE A 32 -2.94 13.68 -1.67
CA ILE A 32 -2.37 15.02 -1.43
C ILE A 32 -1.73 15.62 -2.69
N ASN A 33 -1.48 14.80 -3.72
CA ASN A 33 -0.85 15.21 -4.96
C ASN A 33 -1.93 15.47 -6.03
N LEU A 34 -2.12 16.76 -6.39
CA LEU A 34 -3.10 17.17 -7.40
C LEU A 34 -2.77 16.63 -8.79
N ASP A 35 -1.49 16.55 -9.18
CA ASP A 35 -1.09 15.96 -10.46
C ASP A 35 -1.46 14.48 -10.51
N ARG A 36 -1.36 13.79 -9.37
CA ARG A 36 -1.80 12.40 -9.26
C ARG A 36 -3.31 12.27 -9.43
N LEU A 37 -4.10 13.16 -8.82
CA LEU A 37 -5.56 13.17 -9.01
C LEU A 37 -5.93 13.45 -10.48
N ASN A 38 -5.31 14.44 -11.12
CA ASN A 38 -5.52 14.73 -12.54
C ASN A 38 -5.20 13.52 -13.42
N TYR A 39 -4.11 12.80 -13.13
CA TYR A 39 -3.81 11.55 -13.83
C TYR A 39 -4.88 10.48 -13.62
N LEU A 40 -5.39 10.31 -12.40
CA LEU A 40 -6.45 9.34 -12.11
C LEU A 40 -7.77 9.68 -12.85
N GLU A 41 -8.05 10.96 -13.07
CA GLU A 41 -9.20 11.38 -13.88
C GLU A 41 -9.08 10.87 -15.31
N THR A 42 -7.89 10.83 -15.89
CA THR A 42 -7.69 10.26 -17.24
C THR A 42 -7.99 8.76 -17.30
N LEU A 43 -7.90 8.05 -16.18
CA LEU A 43 -8.16 6.60 -16.09
C LEU A 43 -9.64 6.29 -15.81
N PHE A 44 -10.27 7.06 -14.93
CA PHE A 44 -11.61 6.74 -14.42
C PHE A 44 -12.70 7.71 -14.90
N GLY A 45 -12.32 8.85 -15.50
CA GLY A 45 -13.24 9.94 -15.79
C GLY A 45 -14.04 10.32 -14.55
N SER A 46 -15.35 10.49 -14.73
CA SER A 46 -16.29 10.80 -13.65
C SER A 46 -16.80 9.58 -12.86
N ARG A 47 -16.30 8.37 -13.15
CA ARG A 47 -16.77 7.13 -12.48
C ARG A 47 -16.29 7.01 -11.04
N VAL A 48 -15.15 7.64 -10.72
CA VAL A 48 -14.54 7.67 -9.40
C VAL A 48 -14.50 9.11 -8.92
N GLU A 49 -14.86 9.33 -7.67
CA GLU A 49 -14.79 10.64 -7.07
C GLU A 49 -13.37 10.89 -6.54
N LEU A 50 -12.69 11.86 -7.13
CA LEU A 50 -11.33 12.22 -6.79
C LEU A 50 -11.36 13.43 -5.85
N ARG A 51 -10.71 13.31 -4.69
CA ARG A 51 -10.74 14.32 -3.63
C ARG A 51 -9.33 14.63 -3.13
N TYR A 52 -9.09 15.90 -2.84
CA TYR A 52 -7.87 16.28 -2.13
C TYR A 52 -7.93 15.74 -0.70
N SER A 53 -6.81 15.17 -0.23
CA SER A 53 -6.72 14.57 1.11
C SER A 53 -6.50 15.64 2.19
N GLU A 54 -7.59 16.08 2.79
CA GLU A 54 -7.61 16.97 3.96
C GLU A 54 -8.45 16.40 5.10
N ALA A 55 -8.25 16.91 6.32
CA ALA A 55 -8.94 16.41 7.52
C ALA A 55 -10.46 16.45 7.40
N MET A 56 -11.01 17.52 6.80
CA MET A 56 -12.44 17.67 6.60
C MET A 56 -13.01 16.60 5.64
N ALA A 57 -12.32 16.30 4.55
CA ALA A 57 -12.71 15.25 3.62
C ALA A 57 -12.70 13.87 4.28
N LEU A 58 -11.69 13.58 5.11
CA LEU A 58 -11.62 12.33 5.88
C LEU A 58 -12.79 12.20 6.87
N GLN A 59 -13.09 13.28 7.61
CA GLN A 59 -14.19 13.32 8.56
C GLN A 59 -15.56 13.16 7.89
N GLU A 60 -15.72 13.64 6.65
CA GLU A 60 -16.96 13.46 5.91
C GLU A 60 -17.11 12.02 5.36
N LEU A 61 -16.05 11.49 4.75
CA LEU A 61 -16.14 10.29 3.92
C LEU A 61 -15.99 9.00 4.72
N VAL A 62 -15.07 8.94 5.68
CA VAL A 62 -14.77 7.71 6.43
C VAL A 62 -15.98 7.19 7.22
N PRO A 63 -16.75 8.02 7.97
CA PRO A 63 -17.92 7.53 8.70
C PRO A 63 -19.01 6.92 7.81
N ARG A 64 -19.05 7.35 6.54
CA ARG A 64 -20.06 6.93 5.56
C ARG A 64 -19.64 5.70 4.75
N ALA A 65 -18.36 5.32 4.80
CA ALA A 65 -17.78 4.22 4.05
C ALA A 65 -18.28 2.86 4.57
N ASP A 66 -18.42 1.91 3.65
CA ASP A 66 -18.65 0.50 3.98
C ASP A 66 -17.31 -0.26 3.96
N LEU A 67 -16.36 0.21 3.14
CA LEU A 67 -14.97 -0.25 3.09
C LEU A 67 -14.01 0.95 3.02
N VAL A 68 -12.97 0.94 3.85
CA VAL A 68 -11.83 1.86 3.72
C VAL A 68 -10.58 1.06 3.38
N VAL A 69 -9.83 1.52 2.38
CA VAL A 69 -8.54 0.94 1.97
C VAL A 69 -7.43 1.97 2.22
N GLY A 70 -6.57 1.69 3.20
CA GLY A 70 -5.30 2.37 3.39
C GLY A 70 -4.31 1.94 2.30
N ALA A 71 -3.97 2.87 1.42
CA ALA A 71 -3.04 2.70 0.31
C ALA A 71 -1.94 3.78 0.31
N VAL A 72 -1.72 4.44 1.46
CA VAL A 72 -0.68 5.45 1.64
C VAL A 72 0.63 4.76 1.98
N LEU A 73 1.62 4.95 1.12
CA LEU A 73 2.97 4.45 1.32
C LEU A 73 3.94 5.64 1.29
N VAL A 74 4.71 5.81 2.36
CA VAL A 74 5.80 6.78 2.39
C VAL A 74 7.12 5.98 2.35
N PRO A 75 7.86 5.98 1.23
CA PRO A 75 9.08 5.17 1.10
C PRO A 75 10.06 5.42 2.25
N GLY A 76 10.46 4.34 2.92
CA GLY A 76 11.48 4.36 3.99
C GLY A 76 11.03 5.01 5.30
N LYS A 77 9.75 5.36 5.47
CA LYS A 77 9.21 5.95 6.70
C LYS A 77 7.86 5.35 7.06
N ARG A 78 7.55 5.35 8.35
CA ARG A 78 6.20 5.03 8.81
C ARG A 78 5.21 6.03 8.20
N PRO A 79 4.11 5.57 7.57
CA PRO A 79 3.09 6.48 7.08
C PRO A 79 2.43 7.23 8.25
N PRO A 80 1.95 8.46 8.03
CA PRO A 80 1.23 9.20 9.06
C PRO A 80 -0.10 8.50 9.39
N VAL A 81 -0.53 8.61 10.64
CA VAL A 81 -1.88 8.19 11.04
C VAL A 81 -2.88 9.19 10.44
N LEU A 82 -3.70 8.72 9.49
CA LEU A 82 -4.73 9.51 8.82
C LEU A 82 -6.10 9.30 9.45
N ILE A 83 -6.36 8.09 9.95
CA ILE A 83 -7.61 7.74 10.61
C ILE A 83 -7.32 7.42 12.07
N GLY A 84 -7.71 8.35 12.95
CA GLY A 84 -7.68 8.14 14.40
C GLY A 84 -8.85 7.28 14.89
N ARG A 85 -8.72 6.75 16.12
CA ARG A 85 -9.73 5.90 16.76
C ARG A 85 -11.11 6.54 16.83
N ASP A 86 -11.19 7.84 17.09
CA ASP A 86 -12.46 8.56 17.17
C ASP A 86 -13.19 8.62 15.83
N LEU A 87 -12.44 8.60 14.72
CA LEU A 87 -13.03 8.54 13.38
C LEU A 87 -13.51 7.11 13.06
N ILE A 88 -12.78 6.09 13.51
CA ILE A 88 -13.20 4.68 13.39
C ILE A 88 -14.51 4.43 14.14
N ARG A 89 -14.67 4.97 15.35
CA ARG A 89 -15.91 4.87 16.14
C ARG A 89 -17.14 5.45 15.46
N GLN A 90 -16.96 6.39 14.54
CA GLN A 90 -18.04 7.02 13.78
C GLN A 90 -18.45 6.19 12.56
N MET A 91 -17.67 5.18 12.18
CA MET A 91 -18.02 4.30 11.07
C MET A 91 -19.21 3.41 11.44
N LYS A 92 -19.93 2.96 10.41
CA LYS A 92 -21.07 2.05 10.60
C LYS A 92 -20.57 0.72 11.18
N PRO A 93 -21.25 0.15 12.19
CA PRO A 93 -20.95 -1.20 12.64
C PRO A 93 -21.00 -2.21 11.49
N GLY A 94 -20.02 -3.11 11.43
CA GLY A 94 -19.86 -4.08 10.34
C GLY A 94 -19.18 -3.54 9.08
N SER A 95 -18.83 -2.25 9.03
CA SER A 95 -17.91 -1.73 8.01
C SER A 95 -16.51 -2.35 8.16
N VAL A 96 -15.70 -2.24 7.11
CA VAL A 96 -14.39 -2.87 7.02
C VAL A 96 -13.32 -1.81 6.81
N VAL A 97 -12.19 -1.95 7.52
CA VAL A 97 -10.97 -1.21 7.27
C VAL A 97 -9.84 -2.18 6.95
N LEU A 98 -9.09 -1.90 5.89
CA LEU A 98 -7.91 -2.64 5.48
C LEU A 98 -6.78 -1.67 5.21
N ASP A 99 -5.57 -1.98 5.66
CA ASP A 99 -4.39 -1.15 5.37
C ASP A 99 -3.30 -2.00 4.70
N VAL A 100 -2.96 -1.65 3.46
CA VAL A 100 -1.92 -2.32 2.68
C VAL A 100 -0.52 -1.93 3.16
N ALA A 101 -0.37 -0.78 3.83
CA ALA A 101 0.89 -0.31 4.40
C ALA A 101 1.12 -0.78 5.84
N ILE A 102 0.40 -1.82 6.29
CA ILE A 102 0.55 -2.38 7.64
C ILE A 102 1.97 -2.89 7.91
N ASP A 103 2.67 -3.35 6.87
CA ASP A 103 4.08 -3.77 6.92
C ASP A 103 5.03 -2.63 7.38
N GLN A 104 4.60 -1.37 7.27
CA GLN A 104 5.36 -0.18 7.67
C GLN A 104 4.71 0.57 8.84
N GLY A 105 3.71 -0.03 9.50
CA GLY A 105 3.06 0.51 10.70
C GLY A 105 1.69 1.16 10.47
N GLY A 106 1.18 1.17 9.24
CA GLY A 106 -0.19 1.57 8.89
C GLY A 106 -0.55 3.05 9.07
N SER A 107 -1.60 3.47 8.40
CA SER A 107 -2.22 4.81 8.41
C SER A 107 -3.50 4.88 9.27
N ILE A 108 -3.91 3.76 9.87
CA ILE A 108 -5.11 3.63 10.71
C ILE A 108 -4.70 3.28 12.13
N GLU A 109 -5.05 4.12 13.10
CA GLU A 109 -4.58 4.03 14.50
C GLU A 109 -4.96 2.70 15.18
N THR A 110 -6.18 2.22 14.93
CA THR A 110 -6.73 1.01 15.56
C THR A 110 -6.30 -0.27 14.86
N LEU A 111 -5.54 -0.17 13.76
CA LEU A 111 -5.15 -1.30 12.93
C LEU A 111 -3.81 -1.91 13.39
N ARG A 112 -3.82 -3.21 13.67
CA ARG A 112 -2.63 -4.00 14.02
C ARG A 112 -2.43 -5.12 12.99
N PRO A 113 -1.19 -5.62 12.82
CA PRO A 113 -0.93 -6.78 11.98
C PRO A 113 -1.79 -7.98 12.38
N THR A 114 -2.28 -8.69 11.37
CA THR A 114 -3.05 -9.94 11.45
C THR A 114 -2.33 -11.01 10.62
N SER A 115 -2.91 -12.20 10.44
CA SER A 115 -2.29 -13.26 9.64
C SER A 115 -3.28 -13.88 8.65
N HIS A 116 -2.81 -14.66 7.68
CA HIS A 116 -3.74 -15.39 6.81
C HIS A 116 -4.64 -16.39 7.56
N ALA A 117 -4.18 -16.92 8.70
CA ALA A 117 -4.96 -17.86 9.53
C ALA A 117 -6.00 -17.12 10.39
N GLU A 118 -5.63 -15.95 10.90
CA GLU A 118 -6.50 -15.07 11.69
C GLU A 118 -6.53 -13.70 11.01
N PRO A 119 -7.32 -13.54 9.93
CA PRO A 119 -7.23 -12.40 9.02
C PRO A 119 -7.86 -11.12 9.54
N THR A 120 -8.76 -11.24 10.53
CA THR A 120 -9.58 -10.11 10.97
C THR A 120 -9.77 -10.09 12.48
N TYR A 121 -10.08 -8.90 13.00
CA TYR A 121 -10.62 -8.73 14.33
C TYR A 121 -11.61 -7.56 14.35
N LEU A 122 -12.43 -7.47 15.38
CA LEU A 122 -13.34 -6.35 15.59
C LEU A 122 -12.72 -5.35 16.58
N ALA A 123 -12.76 -4.06 16.22
CA ALA A 123 -12.49 -2.97 17.14
C ALA A 123 -13.46 -1.82 16.86
N GLU A 124 -14.04 -1.24 17.91
CA GLU A 124 -15.03 -0.15 17.80
C GLU A 124 -16.24 -0.50 16.88
N GLY A 125 -16.60 -1.78 16.77
CA GLY A 125 -17.67 -2.26 15.89
C GLY A 125 -17.30 -2.41 14.40
N VAL A 126 -16.03 -2.16 14.05
CA VAL A 126 -15.50 -2.19 12.68
C VAL A 126 -14.56 -3.38 12.50
N VAL A 127 -14.67 -4.08 11.37
CA VAL A 127 -13.80 -5.21 11.01
C VAL A 127 -12.46 -4.67 10.52
N HIS A 128 -11.38 -5.08 11.15
CA HIS A 128 -10.02 -4.68 10.79
C HIS A 128 -9.30 -5.82 10.07
N ILE A 129 -8.64 -5.51 8.96
CA ILE A 129 -7.83 -6.45 8.18
C ILE A 129 -6.43 -5.87 8.02
N GLY A 130 -5.45 -6.45 8.70
CA GLY A 130 -4.06 -6.00 8.68
C GLY A 130 -3.12 -7.09 8.21
N ILE A 131 -3.48 -7.81 7.15
CA ILE A 131 -2.69 -8.97 6.69
C ILE A 131 -1.44 -8.44 5.97
N PRO A 132 -0.22 -8.73 6.47
CA PRO A 132 1.01 -8.41 5.77
C PRO A 132 1.17 -9.31 4.54
N ASN A 133 2.00 -8.91 3.57
CA ASN A 133 2.31 -9.76 2.41
C ASN A 133 1.06 -10.30 1.67
N LEU A 134 0.09 -9.43 1.39
CA LEU A 134 -1.11 -9.78 0.61
C LEU A 134 -0.85 -10.56 -0.69
N PRO A 135 0.23 -10.30 -1.47
CA PRO A 135 0.54 -11.10 -2.65
C PRO A 135 0.72 -12.60 -2.38
N GLY A 136 1.09 -12.99 -1.15
CA GLY A 136 1.24 -14.38 -0.74
C GLY A 136 -0.04 -15.22 -0.85
N ALA A 137 -1.22 -14.58 -0.86
CA ALA A 137 -2.50 -15.28 -1.06
C ALA A 137 -2.70 -15.80 -2.50
N VAL A 138 -1.95 -15.27 -3.47
CA VAL A 138 -2.08 -15.61 -4.90
C VAL A 138 -0.73 -16.05 -5.48
N PRO A 139 -0.12 -17.15 -4.97
CA PRO A 139 1.27 -17.48 -5.22
C PRO A 139 1.59 -17.71 -6.71
N TRP A 140 0.67 -18.29 -7.48
CA TRP A 140 0.88 -18.52 -8.92
C TRP A 140 1.02 -17.21 -9.70
N THR A 141 0.15 -16.24 -9.44
CA THR A 141 0.19 -14.92 -10.08
C THR A 141 1.38 -14.10 -9.56
N ALA A 142 1.60 -14.08 -8.24
CA ALA A 142 2.68 -13.32 -7.62
C ALA A 142 4.06 -13.81 -8.08
N THR A 143 4.26 -15.13 -8.20
CA THR A 143 5.52 -15.72 -8.68
C THR A 143 5.84 -15.25 -10.10
N GLN A 144 4.86 -15.28 -11.00
CA GLN A 144 5.09 -14.84 -12.38
C GLN A 144 5.35 -13.33 -12.46
N ALA A 145 4.56 -12.53 -11.74
CA ALA A 145 4.75 -11.07 -11.69
C ALA A 145 6.15 -10.69 -11.17
N LEU A 146 6.62 -11.34 -10.10
CA LEU A 146 7.96 -11.13 -9.58
C LEU A 146 9.03 -11.55 -10.60
N ASN A 147 8.90 -12.74 -11.20
CA ASN A 147 9.86 -13.23 -12.20
C ASN A 147 9.97 -12.31 -13.42
N HIS A 148 8.86 -11.75 -13.92
CA HIS A 148 8.92 -10.81 -15.04
C HIS A 148 9.76 -9.56 -14.73
N SER A 149 9.79 -9.11 -13.47
CA SER A 149 10.64 -8.00 -13.04
C SER A 149 12.07 -8.42 -12.70
N THR A 150 12.28 -9.60 -12.12
CA THR A 150 13.60 -10.02 -11.59
C THR A 150 14.45 -10.79 -12.60
N LEU A 151 13.84 -11.49 -13.56
CA LEU A 151 14.55 -12.36 -14.50
C LEU A 151 15.68 -11.64 -15.26
N PRO A 152 15.54 -10.41 -15.78
CA PRO A 152 16.63 -9.72 -16.45
C PRO A 152 17.86 -9.53 -15.55
N TYR A 153 17.65 -9.29 -14.25
CA TYR A 153 18.72 -9.11 -13.27
C TYR A 153 19.37 -10.45 -12.90
N VAL A 154 18.59 -11.50 -12.75
CA VAL A 154 19.07 -12.87 -12.52
C VAL A 154 19.99 -13.30 -13.66
N LEU A 155 19.60 -13.07 -14.91
CA LEU A 155 20.42 -13.42 -16.08
C LEU A 155 21.74 -12.64 -16.13
N LYS A 156 21.73 -11.33 -15.82
CA LYS A 156 22.97 -10.53 -15.75
C LYS A 156 23.92 -11.05 -14.68
N LEU A 157 23.40 -11.41 -13.52
CA LEU A 157 24.18 -11.98 -12.42
C LEU A 157 24.71 -13.38 -12.78
N ALA A 158 23.92 -14.21 -13.45
CA ALA A 158 24.35 -15.53 -13.89
C ALA A 158 25.49 -15.47 -14.93
N ASP A 159 25.42 -14.53 -15.88
CA ASP A 159 26.41 -14.35 -16.95
C ASP A 159 27.71 -13.71 -16.45
N LYS A 160 27.61 -12.63 -15.66
CA LYS A 160 28.76 -11.78 -15.29
C LYS A 160 29.21 -11.93 -13.85
N GLY A 161 28.48 -12.68 -13.03
CA GLY A 161 28.70 -12.74 -11.59
C GLY A 161 28.73 -11.34 -10.98
N ARG A 162 29.73 -11.10 -10.14
CA ARG A 162 29.96 -9.80 -9.47
C ARG A 162 30.16 -8.64 -10.46
N ALA A 163 30.71 -8.88 -11.65
CA ALA A 163 30.97 -7.81 -12.60
C ALA A 163 29.68 -7.12 -13.11
N ALA A 164 28.52 -7.77 -12.96
CA ALA A 164 27.22 -7.17 -13.26
C ALA A 164 26.99 -5.87 -12.47
N LEU A 165 27.43 -5.82 -11.20
CA LEU A 165 27.26 -4.66 -10.32
C LEU A 165 27.99 -3.41 -10.83
N THR A 166 29.11 -3.58 -11.54
CA THR A 166 29.86 -2.45 -12.10
C THR A 166 29.16 -1.87 -13.34
N THR A 167 28.40 -2.70 -14.06
CA THR A 167 27.77 -2.33 -15.34
C THR A 167 26.29 -1.97 -15.23
N ASP A 168 25.64 -2.31 -14.11
CA ASP A 168 24.23 -2.08 -13.88
C ASP A 168 24.03 -1.32 -12.55
N PRO A 169 23.77 0.00 -12.59
CA PRO A 169 23.62 0.82 -11.39
C PRO A 169 22.38 0.43 -10.57
N ILE A 170 21.36 -0.19 -11.17
CA ILE A 170 20.17 -0.66 -10.43
C ILE A 170 20.57 -1.86 -9.57
N LEU A 171 21.31 -2.82 -10.15
CA LEU A 171 21.86 -3.94 -9.38
C LEU A 171 22.85 -3.47 -8.30
N ALA A 172 23.71 -2.51 -8.63
CA ALA A 172 24.64 -1.92 -7.65
C ALA A 172 23.90 -1.30 -6.47
N GLY A 173 22.81 -0.57 -6.74
CA GLY A 173 21.97 0.02 -5.71
C GLY A 173 21.28 -1.01 -4.80
N GLY A 174 21.10 -2.26 -5.27
CA GLY A 174 20.56 -3.36 -4.47
C GLY A 174 21.57 -4.09 -3.58
N LEU A 175 22.86 -3.75 -3.63
CA LEU A 175 23.89 -4.44 -2.85
C LEU A 175 23.81 -4.07 -1.35
N ASN A 176 23.32 -5.02 -0.54
CA ASN A 176 23.18 -4.82 0.91
C ASN A 176 24.46 -5.11 1.69
N LEU A 177 25.03 -6.29 1.50
CA LEU A 177 26.20 -6.78 2.23
C LEU A 177 27.26 -7.27 1.25
N GLU A 178 28.52 -7.02 1.58
CA GLU A 178 29.66 -7.57 0.84
C GLU A 178 30.83 -7.83 1.77
N GLN A 179 31.41 -9.04 1.70
CA GLN A 179 32.60 -9.43 2.48
C GLN A 179 32.47 -9.13 3.99
N GLY A 180 31.27 -9.37 4.56
CA GLY A 180 30.98 -9.12 5.96
C GLY A 180 30.75 -7.65 6.33
N LYS A 181 30.67 -6.73 5.35
CA LYS A 181 30.42 -5.31 5.56
C LYS A 181 29.06 -4.89 5.02
N ILE A 182 28.41 -3.95 5.72
CA ILE A 182 27.20 -3.28 5.24
C ILE A 182 27.59 -2.25 4.17
N ILE A 183 27.05 -2.42 2.96
CA ILE A 183 27.30 -1.53 1.82
C ILE A 183 26.16 -0.53 1.63
N HIS A 184 24.91 -0.97 1.77
CA HIS A 184 23.75 -0.13 1.50
C HIS A 184 23.63 1.02 2.51
N PRO A 185 23.60 2.29 2.07
CA PRO A 185 23.57 3.45 2.96
C PRO A 185 22.43 3.41 3.98
N ALA A 186 21.22 3.06 3.54
CA ALA A 186 20.05 3.02 4.43
C ALA A 186 20.18 1.96 5.55
N ILE A 187 20.90 0.86 5.33
CA ILE A 187 21.13 -0.14 6.40
C ILE A 187 22.19 0.38 7.37
N ARG A 188 23.24 1.04 6.86
CA ARG A 188 24.29 1.63 7.70
C ARG A 188 23.77 2.75 8.60
N GLU A 189 22.78 3.51 8.15
CA GLU A 189 22.11 4.52 8.98
C GLU A 189 21.31 3.89 10.13
N VAL A 190 20.71 2.71 9.91
CA VAL A 190 19.94 1.98 10.93
C VAL A 190 20.84 1.20 11.88
N PHE A 191 21.95 0.65 11.38
CA PHE A 191 22.96 -0.11 12.12
C PHE A 191 24.33 0.57 11.97
N PRO A 192 24.59 1.63 12.75
CA PRO A 192 25.82 2.43 12.63
C PRO A 192 27.06 1.73 13.23
N ASP A 193 26.86 0.74 14.11
CA ASP A 193 27.89 -0.06 14.78
C ASP A 193 28.17 -1.39 14.04
#